data_AF-A0A9P7D3F7-F1
#
_entry.id   AF-A0A9P7D3F7-F1
#
_cell.length_a   1.000
_cell.length_b   1.000
_cell.length_c   1.000
_cell.angle_alpha   90.00
_cell.angle_beta   90.00
_cell.angle_gamma   90.00
#
_symmetry.space_group_name_H-M   'P 1'
#
loop_
_entity.id
_entity.type
_entity.pdbx_description
1 polymer ?
#
loop_
_entity_poly.entity_id
_entity_poly.type
_entity_poly.pdbx_seq_one_letter_code
_entity_poly.pdbx_strand_id
1 'polypeptide(L)'
;MTLLTVHQFNLGWKLALVEKGLADKSLLETYNAERFPVVSEMLEVTTTILNQAVKTEDMSARRSPILFMLGINCRFSNIVLDEFATPGKPINAYGVLDERNLEAGDRAPDAPHMLQMERGESDVKTLFGLYRPWYHTVLVFAPSHADATPILGALEAYDTSVVRSAVVLPSSASATSVASPADLVLVDQEGHAYSAYLVEAGQTKVFVIRPDGVVGAIVRGAEGVKKYFS
;
A
#
# COMPACT_ATOMS: atom_id res chain seq x y z
N MET A 1 -13.77 -5.99 -10.36
CA MET A 1 -13.49 -6.46 -8.99
C MET A 1 -14.77 -6.27 -8.18
N THR A 2 -15.22 -7.27 -7.43
CA THR A 2 -16.48 -7.23 -6.66
C THR A 2 -16.19 -6.95 -5.18
N LEU A 3 -17.19 -6.48 -4.42
CA LEU A 3 -17.06 -6.25 -2.97
C LEU A 3 -16.50 -7.47 -2.23
N LEU A 4 -16.97 -8.67 -2.59
CA LEU A 4 -16.50 -9.95 -2.07
C LEU A 4 -15.00 -10.19 -2.29
N THR A 5 -14.45 -9.84 -3.46
CA THR A 5 -13.03 -10.11 -3.75
C THR A 5 -12.13 -9.23 -2.89
N VAL A 6 -12.48 -7.95 -2.69
CA VAL A 6 -11.71 -7.03 -1.83
C VAL A 6 -11.68 -7.51 -0.38
N HIS A 7 -12.80 -7.99 0.15
CA HIS A 7 -12.88 -8.52 1.51
C HIS A 7 -12.14 -9.85 1.69
N GLN A 8 -12.17 -10.72 0.69
CA GLN A 8 -11.48 -12.01 0.72
C GLN A 8 -9.95 -11.82 0.78
N PHE A 9 -9.38 -10.94 -0.03
CA PHE A 9 -7.94 -10.66 0.03
C PHE A 9 -7.53 -10.14 1.40
N ASN A 10 -8.32 -9.24 1.98
CA ASN A 10 -8.05 -8.69 3.31
C ASN A 10 -8.01 -9.73 4.42
N LEU A 11 -8.94 -10.68 4.43
CA LEU A 11 -8.98 -11.74 5.44
C LEU A 11 -7.92 -12.81 5.16
N GLY A 12 -7.72 -13.17 3.89
CA GLY A 12 -6.88 -14.28 3.47
C GLY A 12 -5.44 -14.15 3.93
N TRP A 13 -4.81 -12.98 3.77
CA TRP A 13 -3.42 -12.79 4.20
C TRP A 13 -3.29 -12.78 5.73
N LYS A 14 -4.26 -12.22 6.45
CA LYS A 14 -4.28 -12.20 7.92
C LYS A 14 -4.37 -13.61 8.48
N LEU A 15 -5.31 -14.41 7.96
CA LEU A 15 -5.44 -15.83 8.31
C LEU A 15 -4.14 -16.59 8.04
N ALA A 16 -3.55 -16.41 6.86
CA ALA A 16 -2.32 -17.10 6.50
C ALA A 16 -1.16 -16.81 7.46
N LEU A 17 -1.00 -15.56 7.92
CA LEU A 17 0.06 -15.21 8.88
C LEU A 17 -0.21 -15.79 10.27
N VAL A 18 -1.45 -15.72 10.76
CA VAL A 18 -1.82 -16.25 12.08
C VAL A 18 -1.67 -17.78 12.12
N GLU A 19 -2.16 -18.49 11.10
CA GLU A 19 -2.04 -19.96 11.01
C GLU A 19 -0.58 -20.42 10.91
N LYS A 20 0.30 -19.61 10.31
CA LYS A 20 1.76 -19.88 10.26
C LYS A 20 2.49 -19.48 11.55
N GLY A 21 1.81 -18.90 12.54
CA GLY A 21 2.44 -18.40 13.77
C GLY A 21 3.32 -17.16 13.56
N LEU A 22 3.12 -16.42 12.47
CA LEU A 22 3.88 -15.23 12.09
C LEU A 22 3.22 -13.92 12.54
N ALA A 23 1.99 -13.97 13.04
CA ALA A 23 1.26 -12.84 13.58
C ALA A 23 0.36 -13.27 14.74
N ASP A 24 0.08 -12.33 15.65
CA ASP A 24 -0.85 -12.56 16.75
C ASP A 24 -2.31 -12.68 16.27
N LYS A 25 -3.14 -13.42 17.01
CA LYS A 25 -4.55 -13.64 16.67
C LYS A 25 -5.37 -12.34 16.63
N SER A 26 -4.98 -11.32 17.39
CA SER A 26 -5.59 -9.99 17.34
C SER A 26 -5.58 -9.37 15.95
N LEU A 27 -4.66 -9.78 15.06
CA LEU A 27 -4.67 -9.37 13.66
C LEU A 27 -6.00 -9.71 12.96
N LEU A 28 -6.66 -10.82 13.32
CA LEU A 28 -7.94 -11.22 12.71
C LEU A 28 -9.09 -10.30 13.15
N GLU A 29 -9.03 -9.72 14.34
CA GLU A 29 -10.04 -8.78 14.85
C GLU A 29 -10.12 -7.53 13.96
N THR A 30 -8.99 -7.16 13.35
CA THR A 30 -8.91 -6.03 12.42
C THR A 30 -9.74 -6.21 11.15
N TYR A 31 -10.11 -7.45 10.77
CA TYR A 31 -10.97 -7.67 9.61
C TYR A 31 -12.33 -6.99 9.79
N ASN A 32 -12.99 -7.22 10.93
CA ASN A 32 -14.27 -6.60 11.20
C ASN A 32 -14.11 -5.09 11.38
N ALA A 33 -13.07 -4.66 12.10
CA ALA A 33 -12.78 -3.25 12.28
C ALA A 33 -12.64 -2.53 10.94
N GLU A 34 -11.90 -3.11 9.98
CA GLU A 34 -11.66 -2.54 8.64
C GLU A 34 -12.89 -2.63 7.72
N ARG A 35 -13.67 -3.72 7.77
CA ARG A 35 -14.68 -4.01 6.74
C ARG A 35 -16.09 -3.64 7.13
N PHE A 36 -16.41 -3.57 8.42
CA PHE A 36 -17.74 -3.18 8.87
C PHE A 36 -18.11 -1.75 8.43
N PRO A 37 -17.26 -0.71 8.62
CA PRO A 37 -17.59 0.65 8.19
C PRO A 37 -17.79 0.76 6.68
N VAL A 38 -16.95 0.06 5.90
CA VAL A 38 -17.03 0.00 4.42
C VAL A 38 -18.37 -0.58 3.97
N VAL A 39 -18.79 -1.70 4.56
CA VAL A 39 -20.05 -2.35 4.22
C VAL A 39 -21.24 -1.48 4.64
N SER A 40 -21.18 -0.86 5.83
CA SER A 40 -22.24 0.04 6.32
C SER A 40 -22.47 1.21 5.36
N GLU A 41 -21.39 1.91 4.98
CA GLU A 41 -21.49 3.07 4.07
C GLU A 41 -21.98 2.65 2.68
N MET A 42 -21.52 1.50 2.15
CA MET A 42 -22.02 0.97 0.87
C MET A 42 -23.51 0.61 0.92
N LEU A 43 -24.01 0.07 2.04
CA LEU A 43 -25.43 -0.22 2.24
C LEU A 43 -26.27 1.07 2.25
N GLU A 44 -25.79 2.12 2.91
CA GLU A 44 -26.46 3.42 2.92
C GLU A 44 -26.54 4.05 1.53
N VAL A 45 -25.42 4.02 0.78
CA VAL A 45 -25.34 4.52 -0.59
C VAL A 45 -26.28 3.74 -1.51
N THR A 46 -26.22 2.41 -1.48
CA THR A 46 -27.05 1.57 -2.36
C THR A 46 -28.53 1.68 -2.02
N THR A 47 -28.88 1.82 -0.74
CA THR A 47 -30.26 2.11 -0.30
C THR A 47 -30.75 3.46 -0.81
N THR A 48 -29.89 4.49 -0.78
CA THR A 48 -30.21 5.82 -1.31
C THR A 48 -30.47 5.78 -2.81
N ILE A 49 -29.60 5.11 -3.57
CA ILE A 49 -29.74 4.94 -5.02
C ILE A 49 -31.02 4.15 -5.36
N LEU A 50 -31.31 3.08 -4.63
CA LEU A 50 -32.52 2.29 -4.82
C LEU A 50 -33.78 3.13 -4.58
N ASN A 51 -33.83 3.88 -3.47
CA ASN A 51 -34.97 4.72 -3.14
C ASN A 51 -35.19 5.84 -4.17
N GLN A 52 -34.12 6.40 -4.73
CA GLN A 52 -34.22 7.38 -5.81
C GLN A 52 -34.78 6.73 -7.07
N ALA A 53 -34.20 5.63 -7.52
CA ALA A 53 -34.64 4.93 -8.73
C ALA A 53 -36.12 4.52 -8.68
N VAL A 54 -36.60 4.07 -7.51
CA VAL A 54 -38.02 3.71 -7.31
C VAL A 54 -38.94 4.93 -7.35
N LYS A 55 -38.49 6.08 -6.84
CA LYS A 55 -39.32 7.30 -6.74
C LYS A 55 -39.37 8.12 -8.03
N THR A 56 -38.24 8.21 -8.75
CA THR A 56 -38.08 9.15 -9.87
C THR A 56 -37.96 8.46 -11.22
N GLU A 57 -37.93 7.11 -11.26
CA GLU A 57 -37.55 6.30 -12.43
C GLU A 57 -36.17 6.67 -13.02
N ASP A 58 -35.37 7.46 -12.30
CA ASP A 58 -34.05 7.90 -12.73
C ASP A 58 -32.97 6.90 -12.29
N MET A 59 -32.26 6.35 -13.26
CA MET A 59 -31.17 5.39 -13.06
C MET A 59 -29.77 6.02 -13.14
N SER A 60 -29.67 7.34 -13.31
CA SER A 60 -28.40 8.06 -13.45
C SER A 60 -27.45 7.82 -12.27
N ALA A 61 -27.99 7.71 -11.06
CA ALA A 61 -27.25 7.48 -9.81
C ALA A 61 -26.50 6.13 -9.77
N ARG A 62 -26.83 5.16 -10.64
CA ARG A 62 -26.08 3.89 -10.79
C ARG A 62 -24.66 4.07 -11.33
N ARG A 63 -24.33 5.26 -11.85
CA ARG A 63 -22.98 5.61 -12.30
C ARG A 63 -22.13 6.28 -11.22
N SER A 64 -22.60 6.32 -9.97
CA SER A 64 -21.87 6.93 -8.87
C SER A 64 -20.48 6.28 -8.70
N PRO A 65 -19.39 7.06 -8.70
CA PRO A 65 -18.03 6.52 -8.64
C PRO A 65 -17.74 5.67 -7.39
N ILE A 66 -18.46 5.93 -6.29
CA ILE A 66 -18.35 5.15 -5.05
C ILE A 66 -18.67 3.67 -5.25
N LEU A 67 -19.51 3.33 -6.23
CA LEU A 67 -19.88 1.95 -6.57
C LEU A 67 -18.71 1.18 -7.21
N PHE A 68 -17.70 1.87 -7.75
CA PHE A 68 -16.45 1.23 -8.20
C PHE A 68 -15.54 0.86 -7.03
N MET A 69 -15.84 1.36 -5.82
CA MET A 69 -15.15 1.02 -4.58
C MET A 69 -13.64 1.30 -4.58
N LEU A 70 -13.20 2.21 -5.44
CA LEU A 70 -11.79 2.55 -5.58
C LEU A 70 -11.29 3.42 -4.42
N GLY A 71 -12.18 4.11 -3.73
CA GLY A 71 -11.87 4.97 -2.59
C GLY A 71 -11.80 4.27 -1.23
N ILE A 72 -11.92 2.94 -1.16
CA ILE A 72 -11.82 2.24 0.14
C ILE A 72 -10.44 2.49 0.74
N ASN A 73 -10.43 2.98 1.98
CA ASN A 73 -9.21 3.08 2.77
C ASN A 73 -9.38 2.36 4.12
N CYS A 74 -8.26 2.09 4.78
CA CYS A 74 -8.16 1.40 6.06
C CYS A 74 -7.46 2.30 7.10
N ARG A 75 -7.46 3.62 6.93
CA ARG A 75 -6.68 4.56 7.77
C ARG A 75 -7.06 4.51 9.25
N PHE A 76 -8.28 4.05 9.54
CA PHE A 76 -8.83 3.86 10.89
C PHE A 76 -8.41 2.54 11.56
N SER A 77 -7.69 1.68 10.84
CA SER A 77 -7.24 0.39 11.36
C SER A 77 -6.11 0.56 12.37
N ASN A 78 -6.11 -0.23 13.43
CA ASN A 78 -5.09 -0.20 14.47
C ASN A 78 -3.73 -0.80 14.03
N ILE A 79 -3.71 -1.51 12.89
CA ILE A 79 -2.48 -2.05 12.28
C ILE A 79 -1.89 -1.11 11.23
N VAL A 80 -2.41 0.12 11.11
CA VAL A 80 -1.86 1.14 10.23
C VAL A 80 -0.91 2.04 11.03
N LEU A 81 0.28 2.28 10.48
CA LEU A 81 1.29 3.15 11.10
C LEU A 81 1.72 4.25 10.14
N ASP A 82 1.40 5.50 10.46
CA ASP A 82 1.83 6.67 9.69
C ASP A 82 2.60 7.66 10.56
N GLU A 83 3.89 7.85 10.27
CA GLU A 83 4.76 8.81 10.97
C GLU A 83 4.68 10.25 10.40
N PHE A 84 3.84 10.45 9.38
CA PHE A 84 3.65 11.72 8.67
C PHE A 84 2.20 12.23 8.75
N ALA A 85 1.24 11.38 9.11
CA ALA A 85 -0.15 11.78 9.26
C ALA A 85 -0.39 12.76 10.41
N THR A 86 -1.34 13.67 10.19
CA THR A 86 -1.82 14.60 11.23
C THR A 86 -2.86 13.90 12.11
N PRO A 87 -2.66 13.82 13.44
CA PRO A 87 -3.62 13.20 14.34
C PRO A 87 -4.98 13.91 14.35
N GLY A 88 -6.05 13.15 14.60
CA GLY A 88 -7.39 13.70 14.86
C GLY A 88 -8.21 14.12 13.64
N LYS A 89 -7.73 13.84 12.42
CA LYS A 89 -8.52 14.01 11.19
C LYS A 89 -9.67 12.99 11.16
N PRO A 90 -10.92 13.39 10.85
CA PRO A 90 -12.01 12.45 10.62
C PRO A 90 -11.67 11.49 9.47
N ILE A 91 -11.94 10.21 9.66
CA ILE A 91 -11.63 9.16 8.69
C ILE A 91 -12.94 8.57 8.17
N ASN A 92 -13.20 8.72 6.88
CA ASN A 92 -14.32 8.07 6.20
C ASN A 92 -13.88 6.71 5.65
N ALA A 93 -14.80 5.76 5.53
CA ALA A 93 -14.47 4.44 4.97
C ALA A 93 -14.16 4.53 3.45
N TYR A 94 -14.79 5.49 2.78
CA TYR A 94 -14.46 5.89 1.40
C TYR A 94 -13.78 7.27 1.39
N GLY A 95 -12.51 7.29 0.99
CA GLY A 95 -11.73 8.50 0.76
C GLY A 95 -11.97 9.07 -0.63
N VAL A 96 -11.76 10.38 -0.78
CA VAL A 96 -11.61 11.01 -2.10
C VAL A 96 -10.28 10.54 -2.67
N LEU A 97 -10.28 10.15 -3.95
CA LEU A 97 -9.05 9.88 -4.69
C LEU A 97 -8.33 11.21 -4.92
N ASP A 98 -7.46 11.58 -3.99
CA ASP A 98 -6.63 12.77 -4.05
C ASP A 98 -5.17 12.37 -4.25
N GLU A 99 -4.66 12.59 -5.47
CA GLU A 99 -3.27 12.28 -5.84
C GLU A 99 -2.25 13.14 -5.08
N ARG A 100 -2.70 14.19 -4.37
CA ARG A 100 -1.83 15.06 -3.56
C ARG A 100 -1.72 14.64 -2.11
N ASN A 101 -2.46 13.62 -1.70
CA ASN A 101 -2.49 13.18 -0.31
C ASN A 101 -2.51 11.66 -0.22
N LEU A 102 -1.38 11.08 0.19
CA LEU A 102 -1.22 9.67 0.48
C LEU A 102 -1.01 9.46 1.97
N GLU A 103 -1.92 8.73 2.61
CA GLU A 103 -1.85 8.35 4.02
C GLU A 103 -1.75 6.83 4.14
N ALA A 104 -1.11 6.33 5.20
CA ALA A 104 -1.15 4.91 5.50
C ALA A 104 -2.61 4.47 5.72
N GLY A 105 -2.98 3.32 5.18
CA GLY A 105 -4.34 2.83 5.06
C GLY A 105 -4.95 3.06 3.68
N ASP A 106 -4.37 3.91 2.84
CA ASP A 106 -4.80 4.04 1.45
C ASP A 106 -4.35 2.87 0.58
N ARG A 107 -4.98 2.72 -0.58
CA ARG A 107 -4.48 1.82 -1.61
C ARG A 107 -3.10 2.28 -2.07
N ALA A 108 -2.17 1.35 -2.20
CA ALA A 108 -0.84 1.64 -2.72
C ALA A 108 -0.93 2.20 -4.16
N PRO A 109 -0.37 3.40 -4.43
CA PRO A 109 -0.31 3.93 -5.79
C PRO A 109 0.47 2.99 -6.72
N ASP A 110 0.05 2.96 -7.99
CA ASP A 110 0.83 2.36 -9.06
C ASP A 110 1.76 3.41 -9.67
N ALA A 111 2.86 2.96 -10.27
CA ALA A 111 3.74 3.79 -11.07
C ALA A 111 4.30 2.96 -12.23
N PRO A 112 4.14 3.41 -13.48
CA PRO A 112 4.69 2.72 -14.64
C PRO A 112 6.18 3.03 -14.82
N HIS A 113 6.80 2.30 -15.75
CA HIS A 113 8.14 2.57 -16.27
C HIS A 113 9.28 2.51 -15.23
N MET A 114 9.14 1.62 -14.25
CA MET A 114 10.21 1.32 -13.30
C MET A 114 11.26 0.46 -13.99
N LEU A 115 12.48 0.98 -14.12
CA LEU A 115 13.59 0.20 -14.66
C LEU A 115 14.20 -0.66 -13.57
N GLN A 116 14.20 -1.97 -13.79
CA GLN A 116 14.91 -2.88 -12.90
C GLN A 116 16.40 -2.94 -13.24
N MET A 117 17.24 -2.78 -12.21
CA MET A 117 18.68 -2.93 -12.34
C MET A 117 19.09 -4.40 -12.10
N GLU A 118 19.05 -5.24 -13.15
CA GLU A 118 19.63 -6.59 -13.11
C GLU A 118 20.90 -6.73 -13.98
N ARG A 119 21.71 -7.76 -13.70
CA ARG A 119 22.83 -8.17 -14.56
C ARG A 119 22.29 -8.77 -15.86
N GLY A 120 21.98 -7.92 -16.85
CA GLY A 120 21.94 -8.32 -18.26
C GLY A 120 20.72 -7.86 -19.05
N GLU A 121 19.55 -7.68 -18.42
CA GLU A 121 18.34 -7.17 -19.09
C GLU A 121 17.62 -6.14 -18.21
N SER A 122 17.31 -4.98 -18.80
CA SER A 122 16.44 -3.98 -18.19
C SER A 122 15.00 -4.32 -18.54
N ASP A 123 14.32 -4.98 -17.62
CA ASP A 123 12.86 -5.18 -17.70
C ASP A 123 12.14 -3.94 -17.16
N VAL A 124 11.09 -3.52 -17.86
CA VAL A 124 10.28 -2.36 -17.48
C VAL A 124 9.08 -2.88 -16.69
N LYS A 125 8.98 -2.47 -15.43
CA LYS A 125 7.93 -2.92 -14.52
C LYS A 125 7.00 -1.79 -14.11
N THR A 126 5.84 -2.17 -13.60
CA THR A 126 4.99 -1.26 -12.81
C THR A 126 5.09 -1.65 -11.34
N LEU A 127 4.91 -0.69 -10.43
CA LEU A 127 4.91 -0.99 -9.00
C LEU A 127 3.81 -1.97 -8.61
N PHE A 128 2.61 -1.85 -9.21
CA PHE A 128 1.52 -2.81 -8.99
C PHE A 128 1.90 -4.23 -9.40
N GLY A 129 2.75 -4.38 -10.42
CA GLY A 129 3.31 -5.66 -10.84
C GLY A 129 4.24 -6.33 -9.81
N LEU A 130 4.62 -5.64 -8.74
CA LEU A 130 5.49 -6.16 -7.66
C LEU A 130 4.71 -6.71 -6.47
N TYR A 131 3.50 -6.20 -6.23
CA TYR A 131 2.68 -6.58 -5.08
C TYR A 131 2.10 -7.98 -5.26
N ARG A 132 2.12 -8.80 -4.21
CA ARG A 132 1.56 -10.16 -4.24
C ARG A 132 0.73 -10.44 -2.99
N PRO A 133 -0.31 -11.28 -3.11
CA PRO A 133 -1.22 -11.56 -1.99
C PRO A 133 -0.65 -12.48 -0.90
N TRP A 134 0.64 -12.82 -0.94
CA TRP A 134 1.28 -13.72 0.00
C TRP A 134 2.51 -13.14 0.72
N TYR A 135 2.94 -11.92 0.39
CA TYR A 135 4.01 -11.21 1.10
C TYR A 135 3.71 -9.72 1.21
N HIS A 136 4.33 -9.07 2.19
CA HIS A 136 4.41 -7.61 2.24
C HIS A 136 5.49 -7.13 1.26
N THR A 137 5.26 -5.99 0.61
CA THR A 137 6.27 -5.31 -0.21
C THR A 137 6.71 -4.05 0.52
N VAL A 138 7.98 -3.95 0.89
CA VAL A 138 8.57 -2.77 1.52
C VAL A 138 9.27 -1.96 0.44
N LEU A 139 8.66 -0.84 0.06
CA LEU A 139 9.24 0.12 -0.86
C LEU A 139 10.13 1.09 -0.08
N VAL A 140 11.41 1.13 -0.40
CA VAL A 140 12.38 2.04 0.21
C VAL A 140 12.75 3.09 -0.83
N PHE A 141 12.11 4.25 -0.76
CA PHE A 141 12.54 5.41 -1.53
C PHE A 141 13.75 6.02 -0.84
N ALA A 142 14.83 6.18 -1.59
CA ALA A 142 16.11 6.67 -1.06
C ALA A 142 16.90 7.40 -2.15
N PRO A 143 17.63 8.47 -1.81
CA PRO A 143 18.47 9.19 -2.77
C PRO A 143 19.65 8.35 -3.26
N SER A 144 20.13 7.39 -2.46
CA SER A 144 21.17 6.44 -2.86
C SER A 144 21.01 5.06 -2.19
N HIS A 145 21.73 4.06 -2.70
CA HIS A 145 21.81 2.73 -2.08
C HIS A 145 22.30 2.76 -0.62
N ALA A 146 23.22 3.68 -0.29
CA ALA A 146 23.76 3.78 1.06
C ALA A 146 22.67 4.17 2.06
N ASP A 147 21.76 5.07 1.66
CA ASP A 147 20.67 5.55 2.50
C ASP A 147 19.60 4.47 2.77
N ALA A 148 19.45 3.51 1.84
CA ALA A 148 18.55 2.37 2.01
C ALA A 148 19.11 1.26 2.92
N THR A 149 20.44 1.19 3.08
CA THR A 149 21.13 0.06 3.75
C THR A 149 20.66 -0.20 5.19
N PRO A 150 20.46 0.81 6.06
CA PRO A 150 19.98 0.58 7.42
C PRO A 150 18.57 -0.02 7.46
N ILE A 151 17.71 0.33 6.49
CA ILE A 151 16.35 -0.19 6.38
C ILE A 151 16.40 -1.65 5.93
N LEU A 152 17.23 -1.97 4.93
CA LEU A 152 17.41 -3.34 4.45
C LEU A 152 17.95 -4.25 5.56
N GLY A 153 18.92 -3.80 6.35
CA GLY A 153 19.42 -4.54 7.51
C GLY A 153 18.35 -4.82 8.58
N ALA A 154 17.35 -3.93 8.74
CA ALA A 154 16.22 -4.20 9.62
C ALA A 154 15.24 -5.25 9.06
N LEU A 155 15.23 -5.44 7.74
CA LEU A 155 14.37 -6.41 7.07
C LEU A 155 14.96 -7.83 7.04
N GLU A 156 16.28 -7.98 7.24
CA GLU A 156 16.96 -9.29 7.30
C GLU A 156 16.41 -10.22 8.40
N ALA A 157 15.74 -9.67 9.41
CA ALA A 157 15.09 -10.45 10.46
C ALA A 157 13.84 -11.20 9.99
N TYR A 158 13.29 -10.87 8.81
CA TYR A 158 12.05 -11.45 8.28
C TYR A 158 12.33 -12.39 7.11
N ASP A 159 11.54 -13.45 7.00
CA ASP A 159 11.62 -14.40 5.89
C ASP A 159 11.18 -13.74 4.57
N THR A 160 11.92 -14.00 3.48
CA THR A 160 11.66 -13.42 2.14
C THR A 160 10.36 -13.92 1.50
N SER A 161 9.76 -14.98 2.04
CA SER A 161 8.41 -15.43 1.69
C SER A 161 7.32 -14.60 2.35
N VAL A 162 7.65 -13.79 3.36
CA VAL A 162 6.72 -12.95 4.13
C VAL A 162 6.93 -11.47 3.83
N VAL A 163 8.17 -11.03 3.67
CA VAL A 163 8.53 -9.63 3.39
C VAL A 163 9.49 -9.58 2.23
N ARG A 164 9.17 -8.75 1.23
CA ARG A 164 10.04 -8.45 0.09
C ARG A 164 10.38 -6.98 0.02
N SER A 165 11.63 -6.68 -0.21
CA SER A 165 12.17 -5.33 -0.26
C SER A 165 12.37 -4.87 -1.71
N ALA A 166 11.99 -3.63 -2.01
CA ALA A 166 12.33 -2.98 -3.28
C ALA A 166 12.87 -1.58 -3.00
N VAL A 167 14.10 -1.31 -3.43
CA VAL A 167 14.69 0.03 -3.35
C VAL A 167 14.29 0.81 -4.60
N VAL A 168 13.76 2.02 -4.40
CA VAL A 168 13.34 2.92 -5.46
C VAL A 168 14.24 4.15 -5.49
N LEU A 169 15.11 4.21 -6.49
CA LEU A 169 16.08 5.29 -6.69
C LEU A 169 15.55 6.33 -7.67
N PRO A 170 15.91 7.61 -7.52
CA PRO A 170 15.55 8.65 -8.46
C PRO A 170 16.33 8.51 -9.78
N SER A 171 15.87 9.16 -10.84
CA SER A 171 16.54 9.17 -12.15
C SER A 171 17.98 9.72 -12.14
N SER A 172 18.32 10.55 -11.15
CA SER A 172 19.66 11.09 -10.94
C SER A 172 20.65 10.10 -10.30
N ALA A 173 20.17 8.96 -9.80
CA ALA A 173 21.04 7.96 -9.20
C ALA A 173 21.90 7.30 -10.29
N SER A 174 23.19 7.13 -10.00
CA SER A 174 24.12 6.48 -10.94
C SER A 174 23.71 5.03 -11.17
N ALA A 175 23.54 4.64 -12.44
CA ALA A 175 23.15 3.30 -12.88
C ALA A 175 24.21 2.21 -12.64
N THR A 176 25.13 2.43 -11.70
CA THR A 176 26.15 1.44 -11.37
C THR A 176 25.48 0.31 -10.62
N SER A 177 25.57 -0.92 -11.14
CA SER A 177 25.12 -2.13 -10.45
C SER A 177 25.93 -2.30 -9.17
N VAL A 178 25.41 -1.80 -8.06
CA VAL A 178 25.93 -2.08 -6.72
C VAL A 178 25.28 -3.39 -6.25
N ALA A 179 26.06 -4.30 -5.70
CA ALA A 179 25.52 -5.46 -4.99
C ALA A 179 24.65 -4.95 -3.83
N SER A 180 23.34 -5.07 -3.97
CA SER A 180 22.36 -4.61 -3.00
C SER A 180 21.76 -5.83 -2.30
N PRO A 181 21.57 -5.80 -0.96
CA PRO A 181 20.87 -6.86 -0.25
C PRO A 181 19.35 -6.85 -0.50
N ALA A 182 18.83 -5.84 -1.21
CA ALA A 182 17.42 -5.76 -1.57
C ALA A 182 17.01 -6.84 -2.59
N ASP A 183 15.77 -7.34 -2.49
CA ASP A 183 15.23 -8.29 -3.47
C ASP A 183 15.11 -7.65 -4.87
N LEU A 184 14.83 -6.36 -4.92
CA LEU A 184 14.71 -5.57 -6.14
C LEU A 184 15.33 -4.18 -5.98
N VAL A 185 15.96 -3.71 -7.06
CA VAL A 185 16.43 -2.33 -7.19
C VAL A 185 15.80 -1.74 -8.46
N LEU A 186 15.08 -0.64 -8.29
CA LEU A 186 14.31 0.02 -9.32
C LEU A 186 14.75 1.47 -9.45
N VAL A 187 14.80 1.98 -10.69
CA VAL A 187 15.03 3.39 -10.99
C VAL A 187 13.75 3.98 -11.55
N ASP A 188 13.27 5.04 -10.90
CA ASP A 188 12.14 5.84 -11.37
C ASP A 188 12.65 6.90 -12.36
N GLN A 189 12.73 6.53 -13.63
CA GLN A 189 13.31 7.40 -14.67
C GLN A 189 12.47 8.64 -14.95
N GLU A 190 11.15 8.49 -14.93
CA GLU A 190 10.20 9.54 -15.30
C GLU A 190 9.60 10.26 -14.09
N GLY A 191 9.91 9.82 -12.87
CA GLY A 191 9.44 10.44 -11.63
C GLY A 191 8.00 10.05 -11.24
N HIS A 192 7.42 9.05 -11.88
CA HIS A 192 6.03 8.63 -11.63
C HIS A 192 5.87 8.08 -10.22
N ALA A 193 6.83 7.29 -9.74
CA ALA A 193 6.78 6.69 -8.41
C ALA A 193 7.02 7.74 -7.31
N TYR A 194 8.05 8.58 -7.46
CA TYR A 194 8.34 9.66 -6.51
C TYR A 194 7.16 10.64 -6.40
N SER A 195 6.51 10.96 -7.54
CA SER A 195 5.30 11.78 -7.57
C SER A 195 4.13 11.08 -6.87
N ALA A 196 3.79 9.85 -7.25
CA ALA A 196 2.64 9.12 -6.72
C ALA A 196 2.76 8.81 -5.22
N TYR A 197 3.99 8.60 -4.72
CA TYR A 197 4.26 8.34 -3.30
C TYR A 197 4.56 9.61 -2.48
N LEU A 198 4.54 10.78 -3.12
CA LEU A 198 4.81 12.09 -2.50
C LEU A 198 6.15 12.07 -1.73
N VAL A 199 7.20 11.67 -2.44
CA VAL A 199 8.58 11.60 -1.94
C VAL A 199 9.41 12.65 -2.66
N GLU A 200 10.17 13.43 -1.90
CA GLU A 200 11.13 14.39 -2.45
C GLU A 200 12.45 13.67 -2.79
N ALA A 201 13.14 14.08 -3.86
CA ALA A 201 14.32 13.38 -4.38
C ALA A 201 15.49 13.22 -3.39
N GLY A 202 15.56 14.04 -2.34
CA GLY A 202 16.58 13.97 -1.28
C GLY A 202 16.13 13.25 0.00
N GLN A 203 14.89 12.75 0.04
CA GLN A 203 14.29 12.18 1.23
C GLN A 203 14.34 10.65 1.18
N THR A 204 14.65 10.04 2.33
CA THR A 204 14.37 8.63 2.56
C THR A 204 12.99 8.47 3.18
N LYS A 205 12.13 7.65 2.56
CA LYS A 205 10.77 7.36 3.04
C LYS A 205 10.43 5.92 2.70
N VAL A 206 9.84 5.21 3.65
CA VAL A 206 9.56 3.78 3.52
C VAL A 206 8.06 3.55 3.56
N PHE A 207 7.58 2.73 2.63
CA PHE A 207 6.20 2.32 2.54
C PHE A 207 6.10 0.81 2.68
N VAL A 208 5.32 0.34 3.64
CA VAL A 208 5.03 -1.09 3.78
C VAL A 208 3.70 -1.36 3.13
N ILE A 209 3.71 -2.06 1.99
CA ILE A 209 2.51 -2.47 1.26
C ILE A 209 2.09 -3.84 1.75
N ARG A 210 0.85 -3.94 2.21
CA ARG A 210 0.22 -5.18 2.67
C ARG A 210 -0.08 -6.11 1.49
N PRO A 211 -0.25 -7.42 1.74
CA PRO A 211 -0.60 -8.37 0.69
C PRO A 211 -1.94 -8.06 -0.01
N ASP A 212 -2.84 -7.30 0.62
CA ASP A 212 -4.10 -6.82 0.01
C ASP A 212 -3.95 -5.52 -0.82
N GLY A 213 -2.71 -5.03 -1.01
CA GLY A 213 -2.41 -3.84 -1.84
C GLY A 213 -2.68 -2.50 -1.13
N VAL A 214 -2.86 -2.52 0.19
CA VAL A 214 -3.04 -1.33 1.03
C VAL A 214 -1.70 -0.93 1.64
N VAL A 215 -1.42 0.37 1.72
CA VAL A 215 -0.27 0.90 2.47
C VAL A 215 -0.51 0.62 3.96
N GLY A 216 0.17 -0.35 4.55
CA GLY A 216 0.11 -0.63 5.98
C GLY A 216 0.88 0.40 6.80
N ALA A 217 2.01 0.90 6.27
CA ALA A 217 2.78 1.92 6.95
C ALA A 217 3.49 2.91 6.04
N ILE A 218 3.66 4.12 6.55
CA ILE A 218 4.53 5.17 6.01
C ILE A 218 5.48 5.62 7.13
N VAL A 219 6.76 5.30 6.99
CA VAL A 219 7.75 5.50 8.06
C VAL A 219 9.05 6.12 7.55
N ARG A 220 9.84 6.68 8.47
CA ARG A 220 11.07 7.43 8.18
C ARG A 220 12.29 6.54 7.96
N GLY A 221 12.26 5.28 8.44
CA GLY A 221 13.40 4.39 8.33
C GLY A 221 13.27 3.12 9.16
N ALA A 222 14.41 2.53 9.53
CA ALA A 222 14.53 1.20 10.11
C ALA A 222 13.70 1.00 11.40
N GLU A 223 13.71 1.97 12.32
CA GLU A 223 12.97 1.86 13.58
C GLU A 223 11.45 1.84 13.37
N GLY A 224 10.94 2.65 12.44
CA GLY A 224 9.52 2.63 12.08
C GLY A 224 9.10 1.32 11.40
N VAL A 225 9.98 0.75 10.57
CA VAL A 225 9.77 -0.58 9.96
C VAL A 225 9.70 -1.66 11.04
N LYS A 226 10.63 -1.68 12.00
CA LYS A 226 10.60 -2.62 13.12
C LYS A 226 9.34 -2.47 13.95
N LYS A 227 8.93 -1.24 14.25
CA LYS A 227 7.71 -0.94 14.99
C LYS A 227 6.44 -1.42 14.28
N TYR A 228 6.42 -1.39 12.95
CA TYR A 228 5.27 -1.89 12.19
C TYR A 228 5.14 -3.41 12.25
N PHE A 229 6.26 -4.13 12.22
CA PHE A 229 6.29 -5.59 12.18
C PHE A 229 6.42 -6.27 13.56
N SER A 230 6.55 -5.51 14.66
CA SER A 230 6.57 -6.00 16.04
C SER A 230 5.18 -6.30 16.58
#